data_AF-A0A950LIY3-F1
#
_entry.id   AF-A0A950LIY3-F1
#
_cell.length_a   1.000
_cell.length_b   1.000
_cell.length_c   1.000
_cell.angle_alpha   90.00
_cell.angle_beta   90.00
_cell.angle_gamma   90.00
#
_symmetry.space_group_name_H-M   'P 1'
#
loop_
_entity.id
_entity.type
_entity.pdbx_description
1 polymer ?
#
loop_
_entity_poly.entity_id
_entity_poly.type
_entity_poly.pdbx_seq_one_letter_code
_entity_poly.pdbx_strand_id
1 'polypeptide(L)'
;MRFSENGFYIAKYVKCANCGMLVYGAGVEKPLQGKIQIYCSDWCVEWARLRATHDGFFRLPIVQPKPAIEATARPNRPRASPPDMVMMNILDSTMVSICREMGILLMKTSYSTIFNEGLDFTCALADTKGDMIACAEFCPTMIGGMPLLIKTCAQEIPFETLEEGDIILHNDPYRGGLHCPEHTFFKPFFVEGELIGFAVCIGHIAEIGGMVPGAFCGEATEIFHEGMRIPPVKIQKRGRDVEEVWKLLLANCRTPRQNYGDLRA
;
A
#
# COMPACT_ATOMS: atom_id res chain seq x y z
N MET A 1 22.65 13.20 -0.24
CA MET A 1 23.98 12.77 -0.76
C MET A 1 25.04 12.94 0.32
N ARG A 2 25.99 12.00 0.48
CA ARG A 2 27.18 12.25 1.34
C ARG A 2 28.29 12.86 0.50
N PHE A 3 28.98 13.86 1.02
CA PHE A 3 30.20 14.40 0.41
C PHE A 3 31.42 13.67 0.98
N SER A 4 32.49 13.54 0.19
CA SER A 4 33.81 13.14 0.68
C SER A 4 34.33 14.15 1.71
N GLU A 5 35.36 13.80 2.48
CA GLU A 5 35.95 14.70 3.50
C GLU A 5 36.45 16.04 2.92
N ASN A 6 36.74 16.10 1.62
CA ASN A 6 37.11 17.33 0.93
C ASN A 6 35.92 18.09 0.29
N GLY A 7 34.69 17.60 0.42
CA GLY A 7 33.47 18.36 0.08
C GLY A 7 33.08 18.42 -1.40
N PHE A 8 33.83 17.79 -2.32
CA PHE A 8 33.63 18.02 -3.76
C PHE A 8 33.07 16.83 -4.56
N TYR A 9 33.38 15.56 -4.24
CA TYR A 9 32.75 14.39 -4.86
C TYR A 9 33.15 13.05 -4.21
N ILE A 10 32.28 12.02 -4.26
CA ILE A 10 32.66 10.66 -3.81
C ILE A 10 33.38 9.92 -4.95
N ALA A 11 34.69 9.72 -4.80
CA ALA A 11 35.55 9.11 -5.81
C ALA A 11 35.28 7.64 -6.11
N LYS A 12 34.90 6.88 -5.10
CA LYS A 12 34.63 5.45 -5.19
C LYS A 12 33.54 5.08 -4.19
N TYR A 13 32.64 4.21 -4.63
CA TYR A 13 31.65 3.57 -3.78
C TYR A 13 31.64 2.08 -4.10
N VAL A 14 31.21 1.29 -3.13
CA VAL A 14 30.99 -0.15 -3.31
C VAL A 14 29.54 -0.46 -3.00
N LYS A 15 28.98 -1.50 -3.62
CA LYS A 15 27.62 -1.93 -3.31
C LYS A 15 27.66 -2.86 -2.11
N CYS A 16 26.76 -2.64 -1.15
CA CYS A 16 26.48 -3.60 -0.09
C CYS A 16 26.14 -4.95 -0.74
N ALA A 17 26.85 -5.98 -0.35
CA ALA A 17 26.73 -7.30 -0.96
C ALA A 17 25.40 -8.00 -0.65
N ASN A 18 24.60 -7.46 0.28
CA ASN A 18 23.27 -7.99 0.61
C ASN A 18 22.12 -7.17 0.00
N CYS A 19 22.04 -5.88 0.31
CA CYS A 19 20.90 -5.04 -0.07
C CYS A 19 21.15 -4.15 -1.29
N GLY A 20 22.37 -4.11 -1.82
CA GLY A 20 22.74 -3.28 -2.97
C GLY A 20 22.91 -1.79 -2.67
N MET A 21 22.64 -1.34 -1.43
CA MET A 21 22.87 0.04 -0.98
C MET A 21 24.32 0.47 -1.23
N LEU A 22 24.50 1.70 -1.71
CA LEU A 22 25.83 2.26 -1.96
C LEU A 22 26.53 2.57 -0.63
N VAL A 23 27.69 1.98 -0.41
CA VAL A 23 28.53 2.18 0.76
C VAL A 23 29.62 3.17 0.41
N TYR A 24 29.59 4.31 1.09
CA TYR A 24 30.52 5.41 0.93
C TYR A 24 31.44 5.44 2.15
N GLY A 25 32.62 4.82 2.05
CA GLY A 25 33.55 4.58 3.16
C GLY A 25 33.96 3.11 3.29
N ALA A 26 34.52 2.72 4.43
CA ALA A 26 35.03 1.36 4.66
C ALA A 26 33.93 0.27 4.72
N GLY A 27 32.69 0.63 5.07
CA GLY A 27 31.61 -0.34 5.27
C GLY A 27 31.89 -1.32 6.40
N VAL A 28 31.06 -2.36 6.50
CA VAL A 28 31.26 -3.48 7.42
C VAL A 28 31.77 -4.67 6.61
N GLU A 29 33.06 -5.00 6.78
CA GLU A 29 33.67 -6.15 6.11
C GLU A 29 33.45 -7.43 6.92
N LYS A 30 32.74 -8.40 6.33
CA LYS A 30 32.52 -9.71 6.95
C LYS A 30 32.61 -10.83 5.92
N PRO A 31 33.11 -12.02 6.30
CA PRO A 31 33.11 -13.18 5.42
C PRO A 31 31.71 -13.80 5.32
N LEU A 32 31.32 -14.18 4.10
CA LEU A 32 30.14 -14.98 3.82
C LEU A 32 30.46 -16.01 2.74
N GLN A 33 30.17 -17.30 3.01
CA GLN A 33 30.48 -18.43 2.12
C GLN A 33 31.95 -18.44 1.63
N GLY A 34 32.89 -18.13 2.54
CA GLY A 34 34.34 -18.16 2.23
C GLY A 34 34.89 -16.97 1.45
N LYS A 35 34.07 -15.94 1.14
CA LYS A 35 34.52 -14.69 0.51
C LYS A 35 34.29 -13.50 1.44
N ILE A 36 35.26 -12.60 1.55
CA ILE A 36 35.06 -11.31 2.24
C ILE A 36 34.16 -10.44 1.38
N GLN A 37 33.11 -9.91 2.00
CA GLN A 37 32.12 -9.04 1.37
C GLN A 37 31.94 -7.77 2.22
N ILE A 38 31.54 -6.68 1.57
CA ILE A 38 31.29 -5.38 2.21
C ILE A 38 29.78 -5.20 2.39
N TYR A 39 29.37 -4.81 3.59
CA TYR A 39 27.98 -4.56 3.98
C TYR A 39 27.79 -3.12 4.46
N CYS A 40 26.57 -2.57 4.33
CA CYS A 40 26.28 -1.21 4.80
C CYS A 40 26.07 -1.11 6.32
N SER A 41 25.78 -2.22 7.00
CA SER A 41 25.54 -2.29 8.44
C SER A 41 25.67 -3.73 8.97
N ASP A 42 25.82 -3.88 10.29
CA ASP A 42 25.80 -5.20 10.95
C ASP A 42 24.45 -5.93 10.74
N TRP A 43 23.36 -5.17 10.64
CA TRP A 43 22.06 -5.72 10.26
C TRP A 43 22.11 -6.38 8.87
N CYS A 44 22.75 -5.73 7.89
CA CYS A 44 22.92 -6.32 6.56
C CYS A 44 23.81 -7.56 6.55
N VAL A 45 24.81 -7.64 7.43
CA VAL A 45 25.65 -8.85 7.61
C VAL A 45 24.78 -10.01 8.07
N GLU A 46 23.97 -9.78 9.11
CA GLU A 46 23.14 -10.82 9.71
C GLU A 46 22.12 -11.36 8.70
N TRP A 47 21.47 -10.46 7.96
CA TRP A 47 20.54 -10.86 6.91
C TRP A 47 21.19 -11.60 5.74
N ALA A 48 22.44 -11.30 5.42
CA ALA A 48 23.17 -12.01 4.36
C ALA A 48 23.53 -13.44 4.79
N ARG A 49 23.91 -13.63 6.06
CA ARG A 49 24.16 -14.95 6.66
C ARG A 49 22.90 -15.80 6.69
N LEU A 50 21.80 -15.20 7.09
CA LEU A 50 20.49 -15.83 7.06
C LEU A 50 20.17 -16.30 5.62
N ARG A 51 20.23 -15.42 4.62
CA ARG A 51 20.04 -15.76 3.18
C ARG A 51 20.93 -16.89 2.67
N ALA A 52 22.19 -16.94 3.11
CA ALA A 52 23.15 -17.94 2.66
C ALA A 52 22.98 -19.32 3.31
N THR A 53 22.27 -19.40 4.43
CA THR A 53 22.10 -20.64 5.23
C THR A 53 20.70 -21.24 5.09
N HIS A 54 19.77 -20.53 4.47
CA HIS A 54 18.41 -21.00 4.22
C HIS A 54 18.17 -21.04 2.70
N ASP A 55 17.94 -22.23 2.16
CA ASP A 55 17.44 -22.38 0.78
C ASP A 55 15.96 -21.97 0.74
N GLY A 56 15.72 -20.66 0.65
CA GLY A 56 14.38 -20.10 0.54
C GLY A 56 14.25 -18.63 0.92
N PHE A 57 13.06 -18.10 0.69
CA PHE A 57 12.64 -16.76 1.10
C PHE A 57 12.60 -16.64 2.63
N PHE A 58 13.09 -15.53 3.16
CA PHE A 58 12.87 -15.16 4.56
C PHE A 58 11.46 -14.62 4.74
N ARG A 59 10.70 -15.19 5.66
CA ARG A 59 9.51 -14.53 6.18
C ARG A 59 9.96 -13.36 7.05
N LEU A 60 9.54 -12.15 6.69
CA LEU A 60 9.44 -11.06 7.66
C LEU A 60 8.63 -11.54 8.89
N PRO A 61 8.71 -10.91 10.06
CA PRO A 61 7.79 -11.21 11.18
C PRO A 61 6.30 -11.06 10.80
N ILE A 62 6.01 -10.53 9.60
CA ILE A 62 4.79 -10.81 8.85
C ILE A 62 4.79 -12.30 8.48
N VAL A 63 4.33 -13.11 9.43
CA VAL A 63 3.87 -14.47 9.14
C VAL A 63 2.93 -14.32 7.95
N GLN A 64 3.21 -15.02 6.86
CA GLN A 64 2.17 -15.39 5.91
C GLN A 64 1.46 -16.60 6.55
N PRO A 65 0.39 -16.46 7.35
CA PRO A 65 -0.55 -17.54 7.40
C PRO A 65 -1.09 -17.64 5.96
N LYS A 66 -0.90 -18.81 5.34
CA LYS A 66 -1.86 -19.21 4.30
C LYS A 66 -3.22 -19.04 4.98
N PRO A 67 -4.14 -18.24 4.43
CA PRO A 67 -5.49 -18.18 4.96
C PRO A 67 -5.96 -19.63 5.05
N ALA A 68 -6.43 -20.05 6.22
CA ALA A 68 -7.33 -21.18 6.23
C ALA A 68 -8.52 -20.71 5.41
N ILE A 69 -8.58 -21.13 4.14
CA ILE A 69 -9.83 -21.10 3.41
C ILE A 69 -10.66 -22.20 4.08
N GLU A 70 -11.19 -21.91 5.26
CA GLU A 70 -12.43 -22.54 5.64
C GLU A 70 -13.40 -22.07 4.59
N ALA A 71 -13.68 -22.95 3.63
CA ALA A 71 -14.85 -22.82 2.80
C ALA A 71 -16.04 -22.87 3.77
N THR A 72 -16.39 -21.72 4.36
CA THR A 72 -17.69 -21.54 4.99
C THR A 72 -18.67 -21.99 3.92
N ALA A 73 -19.39 -23.07 4.22
CA ALA A 73 -20.38 -23.62 3.29
C ALA A 73 -21.29 -22.46 2.92
N ARG A 74 -21.15 -21.94 1.69
CA ARG A 74 -22.03 -20.88 1.20
C ARG A 74 -23.44 -21.41 1.44
N PRO A 75 -24.35 -20.60 2.02
CA PRO A 75 -25.74 -21.02 2.15
C PRO A 75 -26.18 -21.55 0.78
N ASN A 76 -26.81 -22.72 0.77
CA ASN A 76 -27.19 -23.45 -0.42
C ASN A 76 -28.33 -22.70 -1.12
N ARG A 77 -28.02 -21.52 -1.68
CA ARG A 77 -28.91 -20.77 -2.54
C ARG A 77 -28.98 -21.54 -3.86
N PRO A 78 -30.18 -21.78 -4.41
CA PRO A 78 -30.29 -22.39 -5.73
C PRO A 78 -29.40 -21.63 -6.68
N ARG A 79 -28.43 -22.32 -7.29
CA ARG A 79 -27.60 -21.72 -8.34
C ARG A 79 -28.56 -21.24 -9.41
N ALA A 80 -28.70 -19.92 -9.54
CA ALA A 80 -29.24 -19.34 -10.76
C ALA A 80 -28.47 -19.96 -11.93
N SER A 81 -29.16 -20.22 -13.04
CA SER A 81 -28.51 -20.66 -14.28
C SER A 81 -27.28 -19.78 -14.53
N PRO A 82 -26.17 -20.35 -15.06
CA PRO A 82 -24.98 -19.57 -15.37
C PRO A 82 -25.38 -18.30 -16.13
N PRO A 83 -24.88 -17.12 -15.73
CA PRO A 83 -25.24 -15.88 -16.39
C PRO A 83 -24.91 -15.99 -17.89
N ASP A 84 -25.87 -15.64 -18.75
CA ASP A 84 -25.62 -15.56 -20.18
C ASP A 84 -24.68 -14.39 -20.52
N MET A 85 -24.23 -14.32 -21.76
CA MET A 85 -23.29 -13.28 -22.21
C MET A 85 -23.87 -11.86 -22.09
N VAL A 86 -25.19 -11.69 -22.21
CA VAL A 86 -25.84 -10.39 -22.07
C VAL A 86 -25.77 -9.95 -20.62
N MET A 87 -26.14 -10.84 -19.69
CA MET A 87 -26.06 -10.60 -18.26
C MET A 87 -24.61 -10.32 -17.82
N MET A 88 -23.63 -11.10 -18.30
CA MET A 88 -22.22 -10.87 -17.97
C MET A 88 -21.74 -9.49 -18.39
N ASN A 89 -22.10 -9.02 -19.60
CA ASN A 89 -21.74 -7.68 -20.07
C ASN A 89 -22.43 -6.58 -19.25
N ILE A 90 -23.68 -6.78 -18.85
CA ILE A 90 -24.40 -5.83 -17.98
C ILE A 90 -23.70 -5.74 -16.62
N LEU A 91 -23.32 -6.88 -16.02
CA LEU A 91 -22.62 -6.92 -14.74
C LEU A 91 -21.26 -6.23 -14.83
N ASP A 92 -20.44 -6.59 -15.82
CA ASP A 92 -19.12 -5.97 -16.03
C ASP A 92 -19.23 -4.45 -16.20
N SER A 93 -20.09 -3.99 -17.12
CA SER A 93 -20.31 -2.56 -17.37
C SER A 93 -20.79 -1.83 -16.13
N THR A 94 -21.68 -2.44 -15.33
CA THR A 94 -22.22 -1.86 -14.10
C THR A 94 -21.13 -1.72 -13.04
N MET A 95 -20.33 -2.77 -12.83
CA MET A 95 -19.26 -2.75 -11.82
C MET A 95 -18.15 -1.75 -12.16
N VAL A 96 -17.77 -1.66 -13.44
CA VAL A 96 -16.83 -0.64 -13.92
C VAL A 96 -17.43 0.76 -13.77
N SER A 97 -18.72 0.93 -14.08
CA SER A 97 -19.43 2.21 -13.89
C SER A 97 -19.43 2.66 -12.43
N ILE A 98 -19.63 1.74 -11.47
CA ILE A 98 -19.53 2.04 -10.03
C ILE A 98 -18.13 2.57 -9.70
N CYS A 99 -17.07 1.91 -10.18
CA CYS A 99 -15.70 2.35 -9.94
C CYS A 99 -15.44 3.75 -10.53
N ARG A 100 -15.99 4.04 -11.71
CA ARG A 100 -15.88 5.37 -12.34
C ARG A 100 -16.60 6.44 -11.54
N GLU A 101 -17.81 6.17 -11.05
CA GLU A 101 -18.56 7.11 -10.21
C GLU A 101 -17.86 7.38 -8.87
N MET A 102 -17.22 6.36 -8.26
CA MET A 102 -16.34 6.58 -7.10
C MET A 102 -15.23 7.58 -7.42
N GLY A 103 -14.56 7.42 -8.56
CA GLY A 103 -13.49 8.32 -8.99
C GLY A 103 -13.97 9.73 -9.35
N ILE A 104 -15.15 9.86 -9.97
CA ILE A 104 -15.77 11.16 -10.27
C ILE A 104 -16.12 11.89 -8.98
N LEU A 105 -16.62 11.17 -7.97
CA LEU A 105 -16.89 11.75 -6.65
C LEU A 105 -15.59 12.29 -6.06
N LEU A 106 -14.55 11.46 -6.00
CA LEU A 106 -13.23 11.83 -5.50
C LEU A 106 -12.72 13.10 -6.19
N MET A 107 -12.67 13.12 -7.52
CA MET A 107 -12.26 14.29 -8.34
C MET A 107 -13.02 15.58 -8.02
N LYS A 108 -14.28 15.50 -7.56
CA LYS A 108 -15.12 16.67 -7.27
C LYS A 108 -15.05 17.12 -5.81
N THR A 109 -14.65 16.24 -4.89
CA THR A 109 -14.67 16.50 -3.44
C THR A 109 -13.28 16.66 -2.84
N SER A 110 -12.22 16.18 -3.52
CA SER A 110 -10.84 16.41 -3.12
C SER A 110 -10.42 17.86 -3.26
N TYR A 111 -9.42 18.24 -2.48
CA TYR A 111 -8.96 19.62 -2.39
C TYR A 111 -7.78 19.86 -3.32
N SER A 112 -6.93 18.85 -3.58
CA SER A 112 -5.72 19.03 -4.39
C SER A 112 -5.95 18.80 -5.88
N THR A 113 -5.16 19.54 -6.67
CA THR A 113 -5.10 19.38 -8.12
C THR A 113 -4.57 18.01 -8.54
N ILE A 114 -3.90 17.28 -7.64
CA ILE A 114 -3.47 15.89 -7.89
C ILE A 114 -4.68 15.00 -8.24
N PHE A 115 -5.77 15.15 -7.49
CA PHE A 115 -7.01 14.45 -7.77
C PHE A 115 -7.87 15.20 -8.79
N ASN A 116 -8.09 16.51 -8.61
CA ASN A 116 -9.08 17.25 -9.41
C ASN A 116 -8.66 17.43 -10.88
N GLU A 117 -7.37 17.49 -11.17
CA GLU A 117 -6.82 17.75 -12.51
C GLU A 117 -5.86 16.65 -12.97
N GLY A 118 -5.00 16.17 -12.07
CA GLY A 118 -3.98 15.16 -12.36
C GLY A 118 -4.53 13.74 -12.47
N LEU A 119 -5.70 13.47 -11.87
CA LEU A 119 -6.33 12.15 -11.83
C LEU A 119 -5.38 11.05 -11.30
N ASP A 120 -4.49 11.40 -10.37
CA ASP A 120 -3.50 10.47 -9.81
C ASP A 120 -4.10 9.62 -8.69
N PHE A 121 -5.11 8.85 -9.07
CA PHE A 121 -5.83 7.90 -8.25
C PHE A 121 -6.42 6.80 -9.12
N THR A 122 -6.94 5.74 -8.51
CA THR A 122 -7.91 4.86 -9.16
C THR A 122 -8.81 4.18 -8.13
N CYS A 123 -9.92 3.62 -8.60
CA CYS A 123 -10.92 2.96 -7.77
C CYS A 123 -11.21 1.55 -8.30
N ALA A 124 -11.46 0.61 -7.39
CA ALA A 124 -11.79 -0.77 -7.72
C ALA A 124 -12.77 -1.39 -6.75
N LEU A 125 -13.36 -2.50 -7.19
CA LEU A 125 -14.06 -3.45 -6.35
C LEU A 125 -13.24 -4.72 -6.26
N ALA A 126 -13.15 -5.31 -5.07
CA ALA A 126 -12.47 -6.58 -4.85
C ALA A 126 -13.29 -7.50 -3.95
N ASP A 127 -13.11 -8.80 -4.12
CA ASP A 127 -13.75 -9.81 -3.28
C ASP A 127 -12.98 -10.05 -1.97
N THR A 128 -13.52 -10.92 -1.11
CA THR A 128 -12.87 -11.31 0.15
C THR A 128 -11.61 -12.17 -0.03
N LYS A 129 -11.26 -12.60 -1.24
CA LYS A 129 -9.97 -13.26 -1.51
C LYS A 129 -8.88 -12.26 -1.91
N GLY A 130 -9.26 -10.99 -2.05
CA GLY A 130 -8.40 -9.93 -2.55
C GLY A 130 -8.23 -9.97 -4.07
N ASP A 131 -9.10 -10.69 -4.78
CA ASP A 131 -9.12 -10.69 -6.24
C ASP A 131 -9.98 -9.50 -6.72
N MET A 132 -9.45 -8.75 -7.67
CA MET A 132 -10.10 -7.56 -8.21
C MET A 132 -11.25 -7.95 -9.16
N ILE A 133 -12.43 -7.39 -8.91
CA ILE A 133 -13.67 -7.63 -9.66
C ILE A 133 -13.79 -6.64 -10.82
N ALA A 134 -13.57 -5.35 -10.55
CA ALA A 134 -13.63 -4.27 -11.52
C ALA A 134 -12.71 -3.12 -11.09
N CYS A 135 -12.31 -2.28 -12.03
CA CYS A 135 -11.42 -1.15 -11.80
C CYS A 135 -11.75 -0.02 -12.78
N ALA A 136 -11.65 1.23 -12.33
CA ALA A 136 -11.70 2.39 -13.19
C ALA A 136 -10.33 2.66 -13.85
N GLU A 137 -10.35 3.28 -15.01
CA GLU A 137 -9.19 3.51 -15.88
C GLU A 137 -8.50 4.87 -15.66
N PHE A 138 -8.31 5.29 -14.41
CA PHE A 138 -7.67 6.58 -14.09
C PHE A 138 -6.13 6.51 -14.18
N CYS A 139 -5.43 6.01 -13.14
CA CYS A 139 -3.97 5.95 -13.11
C CYS A 139 -3.40 4.53 -13.41
N PRO A 140 -2.72 4.28 -14.55
CA PRO A 140 -2.26 2.95 -14.94
C PRO A 140 -1.26 2.28 -13.99
N THR A 141 -0.37 3.04 -13.36
CA THR A 141 0.61 2.50 -12.39
C THR A 141 -0.10 1.89 -11.19
N MET A 142 -1.15 2.55 -10.71
CA MET A 142 -1.99 2.07 -9.61
C MET A 142 -2.80 0.84 -10.00
N ILE A 143 -3.37 0.82 -11.22
CA ILE A 143 -4.12 -0.34 -11.74
C ILE A 143 -3.24 -1.60 -11.75
N GLY A 144 -1.97 -1.47 -12.15
CA GLY A 144 -1.04 -2.60 -12.19
C GLY A 144 -0.64 -3.14 -10.81
N GLY A 145 -0.55 -2.26 -9.80
CA GLY A 145 -0.11 -2.62 -8.45
C GLY A 145 -1.24 -3.09 -7.52
N MET A 146 -2.46 -2.63 -7.77
CA MET A 146 -3.62 -2.84 -6.90
C MET A 146 -3.95 -4.32 -6.61
N PRO A 147 -3.84 -5.28 -7.56
CA PRO A 147 -4.09 -6.70 -7.25
C PRO A 147 -3.18 -7.26 -6.15
N LEU A 148 -1.89 -6.86 -6.15
CA LEU A 148 -0.96 -7.31 -5.11
C LEU A 148 -1.26 -6.60 -3.78
N LEU A 149 -1.46 -5.29 -3.83
CA LEU A 149 -1.74 -4.44 -2.67
C LEU A 149 -2.99 -4.90 -1.90
N ILE A 150 -4.08 -5.19 -2.62
CA ILE A 150 -5.33 -5.64 -2.00
C ILE A 150 -5.10 -6.97 -1.31
N LYS A 151 -4.41 -7.88 -2.00
CA LYS A 151 -4.14 -9.23 -1.50
C LYS A 151 -3.27 -9.24 -0.26
N THR A 152 -2.28 -8.36 -0.17
CA THR A 152 -1.41 -8.23 1.02
C THR A 152 -2.13 -7.53 2.17
N CYS A 153 -2.88 -6.47 1.92
CA CYS A 153 -3.65 -5.79 2.96
C CYS A 153 -4.74 -6.69 3.56
N ALA A 154 -5.45 -7.44 2.72
CA ALA A 154 -6.48 -8.39 3.13
C ALA A 154 -5.97 -9.45 4.13
N GLN A 155 -4.66 -9.74 4.13
CA GLN A 155 -4.05 -10.70 5.07
C GLN A 155 -3.86 -10.14 6.48
N GLU A 156 -3.77 -8.81 6.63
CA GLU A 156 -3.60 -8.14 7.92
C GLU A 156 -4.92 -7.64 8.51
N ILE A 157 -5.98 -7.55 7.70
CA ILE A 157 -7.30 -7.08 8.12
C ILE A 157 -8.08 -8.27 8.72
N PRO A 158 -8.43 -8.24 10.02
CA PRO A 158 -9.26 -9.27 10.62
C PRO A 158 -10.73 -9.05 10.22
N PHE A 159 -11.18 -9.79 9.21
CA PHE A 159 -12.49 -9.62 8.56
C PHE A 159 -13.66 -9.77 9.53
N GLU A 160 -13.53 -10.63 10.53
CA GLU A 160 -14.51 -10.86 11.59
C GLU A 160 -14.73 -9.64 12.50
N THR A 161 -13.81 -8.67 12.46
CA THR A 161 -13.94 -7.41 13.21
C THR A 161 -14.51 -6.28 12.38
N LEU A 162 -14.78 -6.50 11.09
CA LEU A 162 -15.28 -5.46 10.21
C LEU A 162 -16.77 -5.25 10.41
N GLU A 163 -17.15 -3.99 10.52
CA GLU A 163 -18.53 -3.56 10.62
C GLU A 163 -18.87 -2.61 9.46
N GLU A 164 -20.17 -2.50 9.15
CA GLU A 164 -20.63 -1.55 8.15
C GLU A 164 -20.25 -0.11 8.54
N GLY A 165 -19.70 0.63 7.58
CA GLY A 165 -19.20 2.00 7.79
C GLY A 165 -17.76 2.09 8.31
N ASP A 166 -17.08 0.97 8.53
CA ASP A 166 -15.63 1.00 8.74
C ASP A 166 -14.90 1.48 7.47
N ILE A 167 -13.76 2.16 7.64
CA ILE A 167 -12.82 2.49 6.56
C ILE A 167 -11.40 2.22 7.06
N ILE A 168 -10.63 1.48 6.27
CA ILE A 168 -9.25 1.12 6.55
C ILE A 168 -8.34 1.95 5.64
N LEU A 169 -7.25 2.47 6.20
CA LEU A 169 -6.22 3.25 5.52
C LEU A 169 -4.87 2.50 5.54
N HIS A 170 -4.13 2.59 4.45
CA HIS A 170 -2.81 1.99 4.26
C HIS A 170 -1.98 2.78 3.25
N ASN A 171 -0.67 2.97 3.47
CA ASN A 171 0.24 3.53 2.46
C ASN A 171 1.65 2.88 2.46
N ASP A 172 1.84 1.78 3.19
CA ASP A 172 3.16 1.22 3.44
C ASP A 172 3.69 0.42 2.23
N PRO A 173 4.80 0.84 1.60
CA PRO A 173 5.33 0.11 0.43
C PRO A 173 5.76 -1.32 0.73
N TYR A 174 6.15 -1.60 1.98
CA TYR A 174 6.54 -2.96 2.38
C TYR A 174 5.36 -3.91 2.56
N ARG A 175 4.13 -3.40 2.47
CA ARG A 175 2.88 -4.15 2.52
C ARG A 175 2.14 -4.10 1.17
N GLY A 176 2.85 -3.82 0.09
CA GLY A 176 2.29 -3.80 -1.27
C GLY A 176 1.89 -2.42 -1.77
N GLY A 177 2.05 -1.35 -0.96
CA GLY A 177 2.02 0.04 -1.45
C GLY A 177 3.02 0.25 -2.59
N LEU A 178 2.74 1.12 -3.55
CA LEU A 178 3.67 1.35 -4.67
C LEU A 178 4.76 2.34 -4.27
N HIS A 179 4.39 3.39 -3.57
CA HIS A 179 5.30 4.29 -2.85
C HIS A 179 4.58 4.99 -1.68
N CYS A 180 5.32 5.63 -0.77
CA CYS A 180 4.74 6.22 0.44
C CYS A 180 3.61 7.26 0.20
N PRO A 181 3.66 8.13 -0.82
CA PRO A 181 2.60 9.10 -1.06
C PRO A 181 1.22 8.49 -1.36
N GLU A 182 1.17 7.28 -1.90
CA GLU A 182 -0.09 6.63 -2.28
C GLU A 182 -0.80 6.02 -1.07
N HIS A 183 -1.98 6.58 -0.78
CA HIS A 183 -2.84 6.10 0.28
C HIS A 183 -3.95 5.25 -0.32
N THR A 184 -4.07 4.01 0.15
CA THR A 184 -5.16 3.11 -0.18
C THR A 184 -6.17 3.05 0.95
N PHE A 185 -7.43 3.17 0.55
CA PHE A 185 -8.60 3.03 1.40
C PHE A 185 -9.34 1.75 1.03
N PHE A 186 -9.80 1.04 2.06
CA PHE A 186 -10.69 -0.11 1.91
C PHE A 186 -11.96 0.15 2.71
N LYS A 187 -13.09 0.11 2.01
CA LYS A 187 -14.41 0.16 2.61
C LYS A 187 -15.12 -1.19 2.41
N PRO A 188 -15.31 -2.00 3.46
CA PRO A 188 -16.06 -3.24 3.34
C PRO A 188 -17.51 -2.95 2.96
N PHE A 189 -18.09 -3.81 2.12
CA PHE A 189 -19.52 -3.79 1.82
C PHE A 189 -20.16 -5.14 2.13
N PHE A 190 -21.37 -5.06 2.67
CA PHE A 190 -22.12 -6.20 3.18
C PHE A 190 -23.41 -6.38 2.39
N VAL A 191 -23.82 -7.62 2.19
CA VAL A 191 -25.12 -7.98 1.60
C VAL A 191 -25.80 -8.96 2.52
N GLU A 192 -26.99 -8.63 3.00
CA GLU A 192 -27.74 -9.46 3.97
C GLU A 192 -26.92 -9.84 5.22
N GLY A 193 -26.02 -8.95 5.65
CA GLY A 193 -25.16 -9.15 6.82
C GLY A 193 -23.88 -9.94 6.57
N GLU A 194 -23.66 -10.48 5.36
CA GLU A 194 -22.40 -11.12 4.98
C GLU A 194 -21.44 -10.12 4.31
N LEU A 195 -20.16 -10.17 4.69
CA LEU A 195 -19.09 -9.44 4.01
C LEU A 195 -18.88 -10.02 2.61
N ILE A 196 -19.09 -9.21 1.57
CA ILE A 196 -18.92 -9.65 0.18
C ILE A 196 -17.57 -9.25 -0.39
N GLY A 197 -17.04 -8.09 0.04
CA GLY A 197 -15.78 -7.57 -0.48
C GLY A 197 -15.52 -6.13 -0.04
N PHE A 198 -14.69 -5.45 -0.83
CA PHE A 198 -14.22 -4.10 -0.55
C PHE A 198 -14.40 -3.18 -1.76
N ALA A 199 -14.89 -1.97 -1.50
CA ALA A 199 -14.63 -0.83 -2.37
C ALA A 199 -13.25 -0.28 -2.00
N VAL A 200 -12.36 -0.20 -3.00
CA VAL A 200 -10.96 0.16 -2.83
C VAL A 200 -10.70 1.44 -3.61
N CYS A 201 -9.98 2.37 -3.00
CA CYS A 201 -9.50 3.57 -3.66
C CYS A 201 -8.04 3.77 -3.29
N ILE A 202 -7.18 4.00 -4.28
CA ILE A 202 -5.79 4.38 -4.08
C ILE A 202 -5.58 5.75 -4.70
N GLY A 203 -4.90 6.65 -4.00
CA GLY A 203 -4.65 8.00 -4.50
C GLY A 203 -3.38 8.61 -3.93
N HIS A 204 -2.76 9.47 -4.72
CA HIS A 204 -1.51 10.14 -4.37
C HIS A 204 -1.75 11.34 -3.46
N ILE A 205 -1.16 11.34 -2.27
CA ILE A 205 -1.23 12.46 -1.33
C ILE A 205 0.07 13.27 -1.41
N ALA A 206 -0.07 14.55 -1.79
CA ALA A 206 1.05 15.44 -2.14
C ALA A 206 2.12 15.59 -1.04
N GLU A 207 1.72 15.48 0.22
CA GLU A 207 2.59 15.78 1.35
C GLU A 207 2.27 14.87 2.53
N ILE A 208 3.25 14.07 2.94
CA ILE A 208 3.10 13.01 3.94
C ILE A 208 4.21 13.05 5.01
N GLY A 209 4.87 14.21 5.19
CA GLY A 209 5.86 14.39 6.27
C GLY A 209 7.28 13.93 5.99
N GLY A 210 7.67 13.77 4.72
CA GLY A 210 9.03 13.35 4.36
C GLY A 210 10.11 14.38 4.69
N MET A 211 11.37 14.02 4.45
CA MET A 211 12.55 14.87 4.66
C MET A 211 12.46 16.21 3.92
N VAL A 212 11.80 16.23 2.76
CA VAL A 212 11.51 17.44 1.97
C VAL A 212 10.01 17.55 1.70
N PRO A 213 9.48 18.77 1.47
CA PRO A 213 8.12 18.96 1.00
C PRO A 213 7.86 18.23 -0.33
N GLY A 214 6.63 17.74 -0.53
CA GLY A 214 6.21 17.11 -1.79
C GLY A 214 6.41 15.59 -1.86
N ALA A 215 6.82 14.96 -0.75
CA ALA A 215 6.89 13.50 -0.60
C ALA A 215 7.79 12.74 -1.59
N PHE A 216 8.61 13.45 -2.37
CA PHE A 216 9.57 12.90 -3.32
C PHE A 216 10.97 13.44 -3.05
N CYS A 217 11.68 12.79 -2.13
CA CYS A 217 13.05 13.17 -1.84
C CYS A 217 14.04 12.32 -2.66
N GLY A 218 14.65 12.91 -3.69
CA GLY A 218 15.72 12.25 -4.46
C GLY A 218 16.98 11.93 -3.65
N GLU A 219 17.11 12.49 -2.44
CA GLU A 219 18.22 12.24 -1.51
C GLU A 219 17.86 11.30 -0.36
N ALA A 220 16.63 10.76 -0.31
CA ALA A 220 16.27 9.76 0.68
C ALA A 220 17.19 8.53 0.57
N THR A 221 17.75 8.13 1.70
CA THR A 221 18.62 6.94 1.83
C THR A 221 17.96 5.82 2.62
N GLU A 222 16.86 6.14 3.28
CA GLU A 222 16.05 5.20 4.04
C GLU A 222 14.58 5.64 4.01
N ILE A 223 13.68 4.68 4.21
CA ILE A 223 12.24 4.88 4.09
C ILE A 223 11.69 5.91 5.07
N PHE A 224 12.34 6.11 6.22
CA PHE A 224 11.92 7.09 7.22
C PHE A 224 12.09 8.53 6.73
N HIS A 225 12.91 8.76 5.69
CA HIS A 225 13.02 10.05 5.03
C HIS A 225 11.88 10.30 4.03
N GLU A 226 11.10 9.28 3.68
CA GLU A 226 10.08 9.36 2.62
C GLU A 226 8.69 9.69 3.16
N GLY A 227 8.55 9.82 4.47
CA GLY A 227 7.33 10.26 5.14
C GLY A 227 6.71 9.19 6.02
N MET A 228 5.51 9.47 6.50
CA MET A 228 4.77 8.59 7.39
C MET A 228 4.38 7.31 6.67
N ARG A 229 4.60 6.17 7.34
CA ARG A 229 4.10 4.86 6.92
C ARG A 229 2.97 4.41 7.82
N ILE A 230 1.91 3.96 7.19
CA ILE A 230 0.62 3.62 7.78
C ILE A 230 0.36 2.16 7.40
N PRO A 231 0.49 1.22 8.35
CA PRO A 231 -0.02 -0.13 8.15
C PRO A 231 -1.55 -0.10 8.04
N PRO A 232 -2.22 -1.18 7.60
CA PRO A 232 -3.67 -1.23 7.54
C PRO A 232 -4.30 -0.92 8.91
N VAL A 233 -4.91 0.25 9.05
CA VAL A 233 -5.58 0.69 10.29
C VAL A 233 -6.93 1.29 9.98
N LYS A 234 -7.90 1.13 10.89
CA LYS A 234 -9.21 1.78 10.74
C LYS A 234 -9.06 3.28 10.98
N ILE A 235 -9.29 4.08 9.94
CA ILE A 235 -9.40 5.55 10.04
C ILE A 235 -10.85 5.97 10.36
N GLN A 236 -11.83 5.13 10.01
CA GLN A 236 -13.21 5.25 10.47
C GLN A 236 -13.70 3.92 11.05
N LYS A 237 -14.49 3.99 12.12
CA LYS A 237 -15.21 2.88 12.74
C LYS A 237 -16.71 3.18 12.75
N ARG A 238 -17.52 2.33 12.10
CA ARG A 238 -18.99 2.51 12.01
C ARG A 238 -19.42 3.92 11.60
N GLY A 239 -18.76 4.47 10.57
CA GLY A 239 -19.03 5.81 10.04
C GLY A 239 -18.56 6.96 10.92
N ARG A 240 -17.79 6.70 11.98
CA ARG A 240 -17.19 7.73 12.84
C ARG A 240 -15.69 7.73 12.72
N ASP A 241 -15.10 8.91 12.70
CA ASP A 241 -13.65 9.09 12.65
C ASP A 241 -12.95 8.49 13.88
N VAL A 242 -11.82 7.86 13.64
CA VAL A 242 -10.89 7.44 14.70
C VAL A 242 -9.96 8.63 14.95
N GLU A 243 -10.36 9.49 15.88
CA GLU A 243 -9.72 10.77 16.19
C GLU A 243 -8.21 10.65 16.43
N GLU A 244 -7.75 9.58 17.07
CA GLU A 244 -6.33 9.34 17.34
C GLU A 244 -5.53 9.12 16.06
N VAL A 245 -6.09 8.42 15.08
CA VAL A 245 -5.45 8.19 13.78
C VAL A 245 -5.37 9.51 13.02
N TRP A 246 -6.47 10.26 12.95
CA TRP A 246 -6.48 11.59 12.31
C TRP A 246 -5.48 12.56 12.95
N LYS A 247 -5.42 12.62 14.28
CA LYS A 247 -4.45 13.45 15.00
C LYS A 247 -3.01 13.09 14.63
N LEU A 248 -2.68 11.80 14.58
CA LEU A 248 -1.35 11.35 14.20
C LEU A 248 -1.02 11.72 12.74
N LEU A 249 -1.93 11.48 11.80
CA LEU A 249 -1.72 11.80 10.39
C LEU A 249 -1.50 13.30 10.18
N LEU A 250 -2.42 14.12 10.67
CA LEU A 250 -2.41 15.57 10.41
C LEU A 250 -1.28 16.30 11.16
N ALA A 251 -0.78 15.74 12.26
CA ALA A 251 0.38 16.29 12.95
C ALA A 251 1.71 16.06 12.20
N ASN A 252 1.73 15.11 11.26
CA ASN A 252 2.95 14.69 10.56
C ASN A 252 2.97 15.09 9.09
N CYS A 253 2.16 16.06 8.67
CA CYS A 253 2.24 16.62 7.32
C CYS A 253 2.32 18.14 7.36
N ARG A 254 2.89 18.73 6.30
CA ARG A 254 3.05 20.19 6.19
C ARG A 254 1.76 20.90 5.75
N THR A 255 0.80 20.15 5.21
CA THR A 255 -0.45 20.68 4.62
C THR A 255 -1.70 19.99 5.22
N PRO A 256 -1.93 20.08 6.54
CA PRO A 256 -2.97 19.31 7.23
C PRO A 256 -4.39 19.60 6.72
N ARG A 257 -4.69 20.85 6.34
CA ARG A 257 -6.01 21.19 5.76
C ARG A 257 -6.25 20.49 4.43
N GLN A 258 -5.21 20.42 3.59
CA GLN A 258 -5.30 19.79 2.28
C GLN A 258 -5.39 18.28 2.42
N ASN A 259 -4.50 17.70 3.22
CA ASN A 259 -4.50 16.29 3.58
C ASN A 259 -5.84 15.84 4.14
N TYR A 260 -6.42 16.61 5.07
CA TYR A 260 -7.74 16.30 5.62
C TYR A 260 -8.81 16.28 4.52
N GLY A 261 -8.82 17.26 3.62
CA GLY A 261 -9.76 17.30 2.49
C GLY A 261 -9.61 16.11 1.56
N ASP A 262 -8.38 15.82 1.12
CA ASP A 262 -8.09 14.73 0.18
C ASP A 262 -8.35 13.34 0.78
N LEU A 263 -7.99 13.12 2.07
CA LEU A 263 -8.25 11.85 2.75
C LEU A 263 -9.74 11.65 3.10
N ARG A 264 -10.52 12.73 3.18
CA ARG A 264 -11.95 12.68 3.55
C ARG A 264 -12.87 12.50 2.35
N ALA A 265 -12.43 12.99 1.18
CA ALA A 265 -13.08 12.88 -0.11
C ALA A 265 -13.35 11.42 -0.49
#